data_AF-A0A356VWV3-F1
#
_entry.id   AF-A0A356VWV3-F1
#
_cell.length_a   1.000
_cell.length_b   1.000
_cell.length_c   1.000
_cell.angle_alpha   90.00
_cell.angle_beta   90.00
_cell.angle_gamma   90.00
#
_symmetry.space_group_name_H-M   'P 1'
#
loop_
_entity.id
_entity.type
_entity.pdbx_description
1 polymer ?
#
loop_
_entity_poly.entity_id
_entity_poly.type
_entity_poly.pdbx_seq_one_letter_code
_entity_poly.pdbx_strand_id
1 'polypeptide(L)' 'FRLVTQALVDPKKGVISDLSEISAVGHRVVQGGAIFDHSVLVTDEVIRQIQSLIPLAP' A
#
# COMPACT_ATOMS: atom_id res chain seq x y z
N PHE A 1 -9.08 2.66 -6.26
CA PHE A 1 -8.13 1.70 -6.87
C PHE A 1 -8.59 1.09 -8.21
N ARG A 2 -9.89 1.13 -8.57
CA ARG A 2 -10.44 0.47 -9.77
C ARG A 2 -9.80 0.85 -11.11
N LEU A 3 -9.49 2.14 -11.34
CA LEU A 3 -8.90 2.59 -12.61
C LEU A 3 -7.48 2.05 -12.82
N VAL A 4 -6.69 1.96 -11.76
CA VAL A 4 -5.32 1.44 -11.81
C VAL A 4 -5.34 -0.04 -12.14
N THR A 5 -6.17 -0.83 -11.44
CA THR A 5 -6.29 -2.27 -11.70
C THR A 5 -6.80 -2.56 -13.11
N GLN A 6 -7.77 -1.78 -13.60
CA GLN A 6 -8.26 -1.89 -14.98
C GLN A 6 -7.18 -1.57 -16.02
N ALA A 7 -6.36 -0.54 -15.79
CA ALA A 7 -5.27 -0.22 -16.70
C ALA A 7 -4.20 -1.33 -16.73
N LEU A 8 -3.93 -1.99 -15.59
CA LEU A 8 -2.95 -3.08 -15.51
C LEU A 8 -3.38 -4.33 -16.28
N VAL A 9 -4.68 -4.65 -16.31
CA VAL A 9 -5.26 -5.82 -17.02
C VAL A 9 -5.89 -5.48 -18.37
N ASP A 10 -5.69 -4.26 -18.88
CA ASP A 10 -6.26 -3.86 -20.17
C ASP A 10 -5.72 -4.76 -21.30
N PRO A 11 -6.56 -5.32 -22.17
CA PRO A 11 -6.13 -6.30 -23.17
C PRO A 11 -5.22 -5.72 -24.26
N LYS A 12 -5.13 -4.38 -24.39
CA LYS A 12 -4.29 -3.72 -25.39
C LYS A 12 -3.06 -3.02 -24.78
N LYS A 13 -3.17 -2.52 -23.56
CA LYS A 13 -2.16 -1.69 -22.90
C LYS A 13 -1.66 -2.23 -21.56
N GLY A 14 -2.35 -3.24 -21.03
CA GLY A 14 -2.03 -3.88 -19.76
C GLY A 14 -0.72 -4.65 -19.83
N VAL A 15 -0.21 -4.98 -18.65
CA VAL A 15 1.08 -5.65 -18.46
C VAL A 15 0.94 -6.99 -17.74
N ILE A 16 -0.24 -7.30 -17.22
CA ILE A 16 -0.62 -8.56 -16.58
C ILE A 16 -2.00 -8.97 -17.11
N SER A 17 -2.30 -10.26 -17.11
CA SER A 17 -3.56 -10.80 -17.63
C SER A 17 -4.63 -10.87 -16.54
N ASP A 18 -4.21 -11.09 -15.30
CA ASP A 18 -5.10 -11.18 -14.14
C ASP A 18 -4.47 -10.54 -12.88
N LEU A 19 -5.31 -10.10 -11.94
CA LEU A 19 -4.83 -9.48 -10.70
C LEU A 19 -4.14 -10.47 -9.75
N SER A 20 -4.35 -11.79 -9.91
CA SER A 20 -3.63 -12.82 -9.16
C SER A 20 -2.13 -12.86 -9.45
N GLU A 21 -1.66 -12.25 -10.54
CA GLU A 21 -0.23 -12.09 -10.83
C GLU A 21 0.45 -11.07 -9.89
N ILE A 22 -0.33 -10.23 -9.20
CA ILE A 22 0.19 -9.28 -8.21
C ILE A 22 0.52 -10.01 -6.91
N SER A 23 1.81 -10.26 -6.68
CA SER A 23 2.27 -10.99 -5.48
C SER A 23 2.23 -10.17 -4.19
N ALA A 24 2.36 -8.85 -4.27
CA ALA A 24 2.36 -7.95 -3.11
C ALA A 24 2.06 -6.50 -3.50
N VAL A 25 1.67 -5.68 -2.52
CA VAL A 25 1.53 -4.23 -2.66
C VAL A 25 2.30 -3.55 -1.55
N GLY A 26 3.18 -2.61 -1.92
CA GLY A 26 3.90 -1.75 -0.98
C GLY A 26 3.22 -0.39 -0.87
N HIS A 27 3.04 0.09 0.36
CA HIS A 27 2.55 1.45 0.63
C HIS A 27 3.66 2.28 1.23
N ARG A 28 3.84 3.51 0.71
CA ARG A 28 4.71 4.50 1.34
C ARG A 28 3.91 5.28 2.37
N VAL A 29 4.31 5.20 3.63
CA VAL A 29 3.78 6.02 4.73
C VAL A 29 4.77 7.14 5.00
N VAL A 30 4.29 8.37 5.15
CA VAL A 30 5.15 9.57 5.25
C VAL A 30 5.97 9.58 6.53
N GLN A 31 5.36 9.23 7.67
CA GLN A 31 5.98 9.31 8.98
C GLN A 31 5.75 8.03 9.81
N GLY A 32 6.85 7.44 10.29
CA GLY A 32 6.85 6.23 11.12
C GLY A 32 7.02 6.49 12.63
N GLY A 33 7.32 7.74 13.01
CA GLY A 33 7.63 8.10 14.39
C GLY A 33 8.78 7.27 14.96
N ALA A 34 8.81 7.07 16.28
CA ALA A 34 9.74 6.15 16.93
C ALA A 34 9.26 4.68 16.91
N ILE A 35 8.09 4.42 16.33
CA ILE A 35 7.44 3.10 16.33
C ILE A 35 7.99 2.23 15.19
N PHE A 36 8.21 2.84 14.02
CA PHE A 36 8.63 2.13 12.82
C PHE A 36 10.01 2.61 12.36
N ASP A 37 11.03 1.77 12.52
CA ASP A 37 12.39 1.99 12.04
C ASP A 37 12.73 1.21 10.75
N HIS A 38 11.82 0.34 10.30
CA HIS A 38 11.92 -0.42 9.05
C HIS A 38 10.52 -0.73 8.47
N SER A 39 10.47 -1.31 7.27
CA SER A 39 9.22 -1.74 6.64
C SER A 39 8.62 -2.95 7.36
N VAL A 40 7.32 -2.92 7.61
CA VAL A 40 6.57 -3.98 8.30
C VAL A 40 5.37 -4.45 7.50
N LEU A 41 4.90 -5.67 7.76
CA LEU A 41 3.66 -6.18 7.18
C LEU A 41 2.46 -5.44 7.77
N VAL A 42 1.55 -5.00 6.92
CA VAL A 42 0.36 -4.26 7.35
C VAL A 42 -0.62 -5.21 8.03
N THR A 43 -0.91 -4.93 9.31
CA THR A 43 -1.93 -5.59 10.13
C THR A 43 -2.84 -4.52 10.76
N ASP A 44 -3.97 -4.91 11.36
CA ASP A 44 -4.87 -3.97 12.03
C ASP A 44 -4.18 -3.16 13.15
N GLU A 45 -3.20 -3.77 13.83
CA GLU A 45 -2.40 -3.08 14.84
C GLU A 45 -1.49 -2.02 14.22
N VAL A 46 -0.81 -2.36 13.12
CA VAL A 46 0.02 -1.41 12.38
C VAL A 46 -0.82 -0.24 11.87
N ILE A 47 -2.06 -0.48 11.41
CA ILE A 47 -2.98 0.58 10.99
C ILE A 47 -3.32 1.52 12.16
N ARG A 48 -3.62 0.99 13.35
CA ARG A 48 -3.88 1.81 14.55
C ARG A 48 -2.67 2.64 14.96
N GLN A 49 -1.47 2.05 14.90
CA GLN A 49 -0.22 2.74 15.19
C GLN A 49 0.08 3.84 14.17
N ILE A 50 -0.18 3.63 12.87
CA ILE A 50 -0.05 4.70 11.86
C ILE A 50 -1.06 5.83 12.14
N GLN A 51 -2.30 5.50 12.51
CA GLN A 51 -3.32 6.50 12.84
C GLN A 51 -2.94 7.36 14.05
N SER A 52 -2.30 6.79 15.07
CA SER A 52 -1.84 7.58 16.23
C SER A 52 -0.74 8.58 15.89
N LEU A 53 -0.04 8.38 14.75
CA LEU A 53 1.03 9.25 14.27
C LEU A 53 0.54 10.36 13.31
N ILE A 54 -0.75 10.40 12.94
CA ILE A 54 -1.32 11.45 12.07
C ILE A 54 -0.95 12.88 12.52
N PRO A 55 -0.96 13.23 13.83
CA PRO A 55 -0.57 14.57 14.26
C PRO A 55 0.87 15.00 13.89
N LEU A 56 1.77 14.04 13.63
CA LEU A 56 3.16 14.31 13.23
C LEU A 56 3.32 14.56 11.72
N ALA A 57 2.33 14.15 10.92
CA ALA A 57 2.28 14.37 9.47
C ALA A 57 0.81 14.33 9.00
N PRO A 58 0.06 15.45 9.19
CA PRO A 58 -1.37 15.52 8.90
C PRO A 58 -1.71 15.49 7.41
#